data_AF-A0A2I0P1U7-F1
#
_entry.id   AF-A0A2I0P1U7-F1
#
_cell.length_a   1.000
_cell.length_b   1.000
_cell.length_c   1.000
_cell.angle_alpha   90.00
_cell.angle_beta   90.00
_cell.angle_gamma   90.00
#
_symmetry.space_group_name_H-M   'P 1'
#
loop_
_entity.id
_entity.type
_entity.pdbx_description
1 polymer ?
#
loop_
_entity_poly.entity_id
_entity_poly.type
_entity_poly.pdbx_seq_one_letter_code
_entity_poly.pdbx_strand_id
1 'polypeptide(L)' 'MQQDTRITRERIGVLIGKKGMTKRDIEEKTKTRILVDSEEGMVT' A
#
# COMPACT_ATOMS: atom_id res chain seq x y z
N MET A 1 1.18 -15.59 -6.89
CA MET A 1 2.49 -15.18 -6.33
C MET A 1 2.21 -14.09 -5.33
N GLN A 2 2.79 -14.18 -4.13
CA GLN A 2 2.70 -13.15 -3.10
C GLN A 2 4.02 -12.39 -3.12
N GLN A 3 3.98 -11.05 -3.14
CA GLN A 3 5.17 -10.21 -3.15
C GLN A 3 5.11 -9.28 -1.95
N ASP A 4 6.17 -9.27 -1.15
CA ASP A 4 6.33 -8.33 -0.06
C ASP A 4 7.38 -7.27 -0.39
N THR A 5 7.17 -6.05 0.07
CA THR A 5 8.11 -4.94 -0.08
C THR A 5 8.07 -4.07 1.17
N ARG A 6 9.25 -3.68 1.66
CA ARG A 6 9.39 -2.74 2.77
C ARG A 6 9.54 -1.32 2.26
N ILE A 7 8.77 -0.41 2.84
CA ILE A 7 8.87 1.03 2.57
C ILE A 7 9.08 1.80 3.88
N THR A 8 9.69 2.97 3.80
CA THR A 8 9.84 3.82 4.99
C THR A 8 8.47 4.25 5.50
N ARG A 9 8.32 4.35 6.84
CA ARG A 9 7.05 4.66 7.50
C ARG A 9 6.40 5.95 6.99
N GLU A 10 7.20 6.96 6.67
CA GLU A 10 6.72 8.23 6.08
C GLU A 10 6.03 8.05 4.72
N ARG A 11 6.39 7.02 3.94
CA ARG A 11 5.82 6.73 2.62
C ARG A 11 4.53 5.92 2.70
N ILE A 12 4.23 5.31 3.85
CA ILE A 12 2.96 4.60 4.06
C ILE A 12 1.78 5.55 3.85
N GLY A 13 1.86 6.76 4.40
CA GLY A 13 0.84 7.79 4.20
C GLY A 13 0.66 8.19 2.74
N VAL A 14 1.76 8.24 1.97
CA VAL A 14 1.74 8.53 0.53
C VAL A 14 1.09 7.40 -0.27
N LEU A 15 1.42 6.14 0.04
CA LEU A 15 0.86 4.95 -0.60
C LEU A 15 -0.64 4.83 -0.34
N ILE A 16 -1.08 5.04 0.90
CA ILE A 16 -2.51 5.02 1.26
C ILE A 16 -3.21 6.20 0.56
N GLY A 17 -2.60 7.38 0.60
CA GLY A 17 -3.19 8.61 0.10
C GLY A 17 -4.34 9.13 0.97
N LYS A 18 -4.86 10.31 0.63
CA LYS A 18 -5.95 10.94 1.40
C LYS A 18 -7.17 10.02 1.43
N LYS A 19 -7.61 9.62 2.63
CA LYS A 19 -8.73 8.69 2.85
C LYS A 19 -8.59 7.35 2.07
N GLY A 20 -7.38 6.92 1.73
CA GLY A 20 -7.16 5.67 1.00
C GLY A 20 -7.29 5.78 -0.52
N MET A 21 -7.40 6.98 -1.09
CA MET A 21 -7.69 7.16 -2.53
C MET A 21 -6.62 6.56 -3.44
N THR A 22 -5.34 6.73 -3.11
CA THR A 22 -4.22 6.27 -3.95
C THR A 22 -4.17 4.75 -3.98
N LYS A 23 -4.27 4.12 -2.80
CA LYS A 23 -4.33 2.66 -2.69
C LYS A 23 -5.48 2.08 -3.53
N ARG A 24 -6.69 2.63 -3.39
CA ARG A 24 -7.88 2.15 -4.13
C ARG A 24 -7.70 2.29 -5.64
N ASP A 25 -7.19 3.42 -6.10
CA ASP A 25 -6.93 3.66 -7.52
C ASP A 25 -5.92 2.64 -8.10
N ILE A 26 -4.87 2.30 -7.35
CA ILE A 26 -3.93 1.26 -7.73
C ILE A 26 -4.64 -0.10 -7.81
N GLU A 27 -5.31 -0.53 -6.74
CA GLU A 27 -6.02 -1.82 -6.69
C GLU A 27 -7.05 -1.97 -7.82
N GLU A 28 -7.79 -0.90 -8.15
CA GLU A 28 -8.78 -0.89 -9.23
C GLU A 28 -8.17 -1.02 -10.63
N LYS A 29 -7.03 -0.35 -10.86
CA LYS A 29 -6.32 -0.34 -12.14
C LYS A 29 -5.53 -1.62 -12.38
N THR A 30 -4.87 -2.14 -11.36
CA THR A 30 -4.00 -3.32 -11.47
C THR A 30 -4.75 -4.62 -11.21
N LYS A 31 -5.97 -4.56 -10.68
CA LYS A 31 -6.74 -5.70 -10.17
C LYS A 31 -5.99 -6.49 -9.09
N THR A 32 -5.08 -5.83 -8.37
CA THR A 32 -4.38 -6.42 -7.22
C THR A 32 -5.03 -5.97 -5.91
N ARG A 33 -4.65 -6.64 -4.83
CA ARG A 33 -4.99 -6.23 -3.47
C ARG A 33 -3.70 -5.84 -2.77
N ILE A 34 -3.72 -4.72 -2.07
CA ILE A 34 -2.58 -4.20 -1.32
C ILE A 34 -2.93 -4.29 0.17
N LEU A 35 -2.09 -4.95 0.94
CA LEU A 35 -2.10 -4.97 2.40
C LEU A 35 -0.95 -4.09 2.89
N VAL A 36 -1.23 -3.28 3.91
CA VAL A 36 -0.27 -2.34 4.47
C VAL A 36 -0.25 -2.54 5.97
N ASP A 37 0.90 -2.96 6.48
CA ASP A 37 1.20 -2.96 7.90
C ASP A 37 1.92 -1.65 8.25
N SER A 38 1.21 -0.76 8.94
CA SER A 38 1.73 0.56 9.33
C SER A 38 2.70 0.52 10.51
N GLU A 39 2.75 -0.58 11.27
CA GLU A 39 3.67 -0.74 12.38
C GLU A 39 5.05 -1.18 11.85
N GLU A 40 5.08 -2.19 10.99
CA GLU A 40 6.31 -2.77 10.44
C GLU A 40 6.76 -2.12 9.11
N GLY A 41 5.91 -1.33 8.47
CA GLY A 41 6.19 -0.72 7.16
C GLY A 41 6.22 -1.73 6.01
N MET A 42 5.50 -2.84 6.18
CA MET A 42 5.41 -3.93 5.21
C MET A 42 4.20 -3.74 4.30
N VAL A 43 4.40 -3.97 3.00
CA VAL A 43 3.36 -3.93 1.98
C VAL A 43 3.33 -5.26 1.22
N THR A 44 2.15 -5.83 1.03
CA THR A 44 1.93 -7.14 0.39
C THR A 44 0.80 -7.10 -0.62
#